data_AF-A0A1H2QPQ6-F1
#
_entry.id   AF-A0A1H2QPQ6-F1
#
_cell.length_a   1.000
_cell.length_b   1.000
_cell.length_c   1.000
_cell.angle_alpha   90.00
_cell.angle_beta   90.00
_cell.angle_gamma   90.00
#
_symmetry.space_group_name_H-M   'P 1'
#
loop_
_entity.id
_entity.type
_entity.pdbx_description
1 polymer ?
#
loop_
_entity_poly.entity_id
_entity_poly.type
_entity_poly.pdbx_seq_one_letter_code
_entity_poly.pdbx_strand_id
1 'polypeptide(L)' 'MPNSDTTSIYEWLCCPDCDSREIIRGPRNEHGSVKIECEECGTAGWLGL' A
#
# COMPACT_ATOMS: atom_id res chain seq x y z
N MET A 1 21.86 2.43 -16.68
CA MET A 1 20.79 2.09 -15.72
C MET A 1 20.00 3.36 -15.44
N PRO A 2 18.76 3.46 -15.91
CA PRO A 2 17.72 4.13 -15.14
C PRO A 2 16.78 3.06 -14.59
N ASN A 3 16.66 3.02 -13.26
CA ASN A 3 15.73 2.18 -12.53
C ASN A 3 14.32 2.60 -12.93
N SER A 4 13.62 1.72 -13.63
CA SER A 4 12.20 1.87 -13.89
C SER A 4 11.50 1.49 -12.59
N ASP A 5 11.32 2.47 -11.70
CA ASP A 5 10.48 2.44 -10.49
C ASP A 5 9.00 2.29 -10.88
N THR A 6 8.69 1.31 -11.71
CA THR A 6 7.34 0.81 -11.90
C THR A 6 7.12 -0.25 -10.83
N THR A 7 6.88 0.19 -9.59
CA THR A 7 6.17 -0.67 -8.63
C THR A 7 4.95 -1.17 -9.37
N SER A 8 4.92 -2.48 -9.60
CA SER A 8 3.85 -3.07 -10.39
C SER A 8 2.54 -2.71 -9.69
N ILE A 9 1.51 -2.29 -10.43
CA ILE A 9 0.18 -2.00 -9.86
C ILE A 9 -0.33 -3.15 -8.97
N TYR A 10 0.19 -4.36 -9.19
CA TYR A 10 -0.06 -5.55 -8.39
C TYR A 10 0.60 -5.53 -7.00
N GLU A 11 1.82 -5.01 -6.85
CA GLU A 11 2.45 -4.84 -5.53
C GLU A 11 1.71 -3.79 -4.69
N TRP A 12 1.18 -2.76 -5.35
CA TRP A 12 0.31 -1.79 -4.67
C TRP A 12 -1.00 -2.40 -4.19
N LEU A 13 -1.44 -3.51 -4.80
CA LEU A 13 -2.68 -4.18 -4.43
C LEU A 13 -2.57 -5.03 -3.15
N CYS A 14 -1.36 -5.32 -2.69
CA CYS A 14 -1.10 -6.17 -1.53
C CYS A 14 -0.67 -5.36 -0.29
N CYS A 15 -0.77 -5.98 0.88
CA CYS A 15 -0.20 -5.48 2.12
C CYS A 15 1.33 -5.52 2.05
N PRO A 16 2.03 -4.44 2.42
CA PRO A 16 3.49 -4.41 2.37
C PRO A 16 4.17 -5.35 3.39
N ASP A 17 3.48 -5.74 4.47
CA ASP A 17 4.06 -6.59 5.52
C ASP A 17 3.88 -8.09 5.27
N CYS A 18 2.72 -8.51 4.74
CA CYS A 18 2.38 -9.93 4.59
C CYS A 18 2.03 -10.33 3.15
N ASP A 19 2.10 -9.42 2.19
CA ASP A 19 1.68 -9.60 0.79
C ASP A 19 0.21 -10.02 0.62
N SER A 20 -0.61 -9.85 1.68
CA SER A 20 -2.03 -10.18 1.65
C SER A 20 -2.82 -9.24 0.76
N ARG A 21 -3.83 -9.77 0.08
CA ARG A 21 -4.79 -8.97 -0.72
C ARG A 21 -5.95 -8.44 0.11
N GLU A 22 -6.08 -8.87 1.36
CA GLU A 22 -7.10 -8.43 2.31
C GLU A 22 -6.67 -7.10 2.95
N ILE A 23 -6.59 -6.06 2.13
CA ILE A 23 -6.19 -4.71 2.52
C ILE A 23 -7.28 -3.69 2.17
N ILE A 24 -7.77 -3.01 3.20
CA ILE A 24 -8.73 -1.92 3.10
C ILE A 24 -7.96 -0.62 2.86
N ARG A 25 -8.33 0.12 1.81
CA ARG A 25 -7.75 1.42 1.47
C ARG A 25 -8.73 2.54 1.81
N GLY A 26 -8.31 3.41 2.70
CA GLY A 26 -9.07 4.57 3.15
C GLY A 26 -8.78 5.84 2.34
N PRO A 27 -9.13 7.01 2.89
CA PRO A 27 -8.93 8.29 2.19
C PRO A 27 -7.45 8.62 2.02
N ARG A 28 -7.17 9.45 1.01
CA ARG A 28 -5.84 10.02 0.75
C ARG A 28 -5.68 11.31 1.57
N ASN A 29 -4.52 11.48 2.21
CA ASN A 29 -4.21 12.71 2.94
C ASN A 29 -3.65 13.80 2.01
N GLU A 30 -3.49 15.01 2.54
CA GLU A 30 -2.91 16.17 1.84
C GLU A 30 -1.47 15.96 1.36
N HIS A 31 -0.75 15.02 1.97
CA HIS A 31 0.61 14.62 1.60
C HIS A 31 0.64 13.56 0.49
N GLY A 32 -0.51 13.18 -0.06
CA GLY A 32 -0.60 12.17 -1.12
C GLY A 32 -0.45 10.72 -0.64
N SER A 33 -0.40 10.46 0.66
CA SER A 33 -0.39 9.11 1.24
C SER A 33 -1.81 8.56 1.41
N VAL A 34 -1.98 7.25 1.25
CA VAL A 34 -3.28 6.55 1.41
C VAL A 34 -3.29 5.83 2.75
N LYS A 35 -4.40 5.94 3.50
CA LYS A 35 -4.58 5.13 4.70
C LYS A 35 -4.79 3.67 4.31
N ILE A 36 -4.06 2.74 4.91
CA ILE A 36 -4.20 1.30 4.70
C ILE A 36 -4.47 0.57 6.01
N GLU A 37 -5.23 -0.51 5.93
CA GLU A 37 -5.46 -1.46 7.01
C GLU A 37 -5.54 -2.87 6.43
N CYS A 38 -4.71 -3.80 6.90
CA CYS A 38 -4.73 -5.19 6.46
C CYS A 38 -5.49 -6.04 7.46
N GLU A 39 -6.48 -6.79 6.99
CA GLU A 39 -7.31 -7.66 7.81
C GLU A 39 -6.58 -8.95 8.23
N GLU A 40 -5.57 -9.38 7.46
CA GLU A 40 -4.83 -10.63 7.74
C GLU A 40 -3.75 -10.46 8.81
N CYS A 41 -2.88 -9.44 8.69
CA CYS A 41 -1.79 -9.22 9.65
C CYS A 41 -2.08 -8.11 10.68
N GLY A 42 -3.13 -7.30 10.45
CA GLY A 42 -3.47 -6.16 11.31
C GLY A 42 -2.60 -4.91 11.09
N THR A 43 -1.73 -4.89 10.08
CA THR A 43 -0.98 -3.67 9.72
C THR A 43 -1.95 -2.54 9.41
N ALA A 44 -1.81 -1.40 10.09
CA ALA A 44 -2.57 -0.20 9.81
C ALA A 44 -1.65 1.03 9.79
N GLY A 45 -1.80 1.90 8.80
CA GLY A 45 -0.92 3.05 8.63
C GLY A 45 -1.20 3.90 7.40
N TRP A 46 -0.20 4.71 7.04
CA TRP A 46 -0.23 5.54 5.84
C TRP A 46 0.85 5.08 4.87
N LEU A 47 0.45 4.77 3.64
CA LEU A 47 1.34 4.37 2.57
C LEU A 47 1.58 5.56 1.63
N GLY A 48 2.84 6.00 1.55
CA GLY A 48 3.28 7.04 0.62
C GLY A 48 3.29 6.51 -0.82
N LEU A 49 2.82 7.33 -1.75
CA LEU A 49 2.84 7.09 -3.19
C LEU A 49 3.72 8.14 -3.87
#